data_AF-A0A3Q2H2F3-F1
#
_entry.id   AF-A0A3Q2H2F3-F1
#
_cell.length_a   1.000
_cell.length_b   1.000
_cell.length_c   1.000
_cell.angle_alpha   90.00
_cell.angle_beta   90.00
_cell.angle_gamma   90.00
#
_symmetry.space_group_name_H-M   'P 1'
#
loop_
_entity.id
_entity.type
_entity.pdbx_description
1 polymer ?
#
loop_
_entity_poly.entity_id
_entity_poly.type
_entity_poly.pdbx_seq_one_letter_code
_entity_poly.pdbx_strand_id
1 'polypeptide(L)'
;MGRALARGAVQVSLILCALLAPSRAVVRVVLTGNGSAVDFAGSQALFGAPLAPQGVRGYLMEAKPANACHPIEGPPRPGNGSLGAIVLIRRYDCTFDLKVLHAQRAGFEAAIVHNVHSDELVLMAHVYEDVRHRITIPSVFVGEAASQDLRVLVRCDKLAHVLLLPDYLPCPEPDCHPLLAASWVLGRALALLASAAFVLRRLWRWLWARWHAERTVETQACQKAQVCTFTRHSNLCAVCLDEYEEGDRLKILPCAHTYHCKCIDLWFSRGARRACPVCKQSVAGTEDGSDSTADSFGDEDPSLPGRRPPVWAIQARLRSRRLELLAQASPARHHRGATSLGTVEAEASSEGSPGAP
;
A
#
# COMPACT_ATOMS: atom_id res chain seq x y z
N MET A 1 13.41 2.65 -1.68
CA MET A 1 11.95 2.41 -1.56
C MET A 1 11.52 1.48 -0.41
N GLY A 2 12.17 0.34 -0.15
CA GLY A 2 11.67 -0.73 0.73
C GLY A 2 10.96 -0.33 2.05
N ARG A 3 11.52 0.59 2.86
CA ARG A 3 10.90 1.01 4.15
C ARG A 3 9.52 1.68 4.01
N ALA A 4 9.18 2.24 2.85
CA ALA A 4 7.85 2.78 2.59
C ALA A 4 6.85 1.67 2.25
N LEU A 5 7.26 0.70 1.41
CA LEU A 5 6.46 -0.46 1.05
C LEU A 5 6.13 -1.33 2.27
N ALA A 6 7.09 -1.55 3.16
CA ALA A 6 6.88 -2.30 4.40
C ALA A 6 5.83 -1.64 5.31
N ARG A 7 5.87 -0.31 5.46
CA ARG A 7 4.83 0.44 6.22
C ARG A 7 3.47 0.38 5.54
N GLY A 8 3.42 0.51 4.21
CA GLY A 8 2.19 0.33 3.43
C GLY A 8 1.59 -1.07 3.63
N ALA A 9 2.39 -2.13 3.56
CA ALA A 9 1.93 -3.51 3.75
C ALA A 9 1.38 -3.76 5.17
N VAL A 10 2.08 -3.31 6.22
CA VAL A 10 1.59 -3.44 7.62
C VAL A 10 0.31 -2.63 7.83
N GLN A 11 0.23 -1.41 7.28
CA GLN A 11 -0.94 -0.55 7.44
C GLN A 11 -2.15 -1.07 6.65
N VAL A 12 -1.95 -1.63 5.45
CA VAL A 12 -2.99 -2.35 4.70
C VAL A 12 -3.43 -3.61 5.45
N SER A 13 -2.50 -4.38 6.03
CA SER A 13 -2.84 -5.57 6.83
C SER A 13 -3.65 -5.22 8.08
N LEU A 14 -3.33 -4.12 8.77
CA LEU A 14 -4.10 -3.64 9.92
C LEU A 14 -5.50 -3.15 9.52
N ILE A 15 -5.63 -2.46 8.38
CA ILE A 15 -6.93 -2.05 7.83
C ILE A 15 -7.74 -3.27 7.40
N LEU A 16 -7.12 -4.29 6.81
CA LEU A 16 -7.79 -5.53 6.41
C LEU A 16 -8.26 -6.34 7.62
N CYS A 17 -7.47 -6.37 8.71
CA CYS A 17 -7.91 -6.93 9.99
C CYS A 17 -9.02 -6.11 10.67
N ALA A 18 -9.03 -4.78 10.51
CA ALA A 18 -10.12 -3.93 11.01
C ALA A 18 -11.42 -4.07 10.19
N LEU A 19 -11.34 -4.57 8.95
CA LEU A 19 -12.49 -4.92 8.11
C LEU A 19 -13.02 -6.34 8.40
N LEU A 20 -12.27 -7.18 9.12
CA LEU A 20 -12.75 -8.43 9.71
C LEU A 20 -13.57 -8.15 10.99
N ALA A 21 -14.60 -7.32 10.86
CA ALA A 21 -15.66 -7.26 11.86
C ALA A 21 -16.29 -8.66 12.01
N PRO A 22 -16.61 -9.13 13.22
CA PRO A 22 -17.25 -10.43 13.40
C PRO A 22 -18.57 -10.45 12.62
N SER A 23 -18.78 -11.49 11.82
CA SER A 23 -20.03 -11.74 11.11
C SER A 23 -21.15 -11.97 12.13
N ARG A 24 -21.81 -10.89 12.54
CA ARG A 24 -22.93 -10.93 13.47
C ARG A 24 -24.11 -11.70 12.86
N ALA A 25 -24.94 -12.26 13.73
CA ALA A 25 -26.15 -12.99 13.38
C ALA A 25 -27.27 -12.62 14.35
N VAL A 26 -28.51 -12.75 13.90
CA VAL A 26 -29.71 -12.64 14.75
C VAL A 26 -30.33 -14.02 14.86
N VAL A 27 -30.57 -14.45 16.09
CA VAL A 27 -31.35 -15.66 16.39
C VAL A 27 -32.76 -15.21 16.75
N ARG A 28 -33.68 -15.32 15.79
CA ARG A 28 -35.09 -14.93 15.96
C ARG A 28 -35.92 -16.13 16.40
N VAL A 29 -36.58 -16.04 17.54
CA VAL A 29 -37.68 -16.96 17.90
C VAL A 29 -38.97 -16.40 17.32
N VAL A 30 -39.76 -17.23 16.65
CA VAL A 30 -41.10 -16.89 16.17
C VAL A 30 -42.12 -17.70 16.97
N LEU A 31 -42.96 -17.01 17.75
CA LEU A 31 -44.05 -17.62 18.52
C LEU A 31 -45.30 -17.74 17.65
N THR A 32 -45.76 -18.97 17.47
CA THR A 32 -46.85 -19.32 16.55
C THR A 32 -48.23 -18.92 17.06
N GLY A 33 -48.44 -18.90 18.38
CA GLY A 33 -49.75 -18.56 18.97
C GLY A 33 -50.23 -17.12 18.72
N ASN A 34 -49.33 -16.19 18.41
CA ASN A 34 -49.64 -14.77 18.21
C ASN A 34 -48.83 -14.09 17.08
N GLY A 35 -47.91 -14.79 16.41
CA GLY A 35 -47.03 -14.23 15.38
C GLY A 35 -45.95 -13.28 15.90
N SER A 36 -45.76 -13.18 17.23
CA SER A 36 -44.70 -12.33 17.80
C SER A 36 -43.31 -12.94 17.63
N ALA A 37 -42.31 -12.08 17.49
CA ALA A 37 -40.91 -12.48 17.35
C ALA A 37 -40.05 -11.88 18.46
N VAL A 38 -39.04 -12.64 18.91
CA VAL A 38 -38.02 -12.19 19.89
C VAL A 38 -36.64 -12.44 19.29
N ASP A 39 -35.81 -11.40 19.25
CA ASP A 39 -34.51 -11.41 18.61
C ASP A 39 -33.37 -11.43 19.62
N PHE A 40 -32.47 -12.42 19.49
CA PHE A 40 -31.27 -12.55 20.30
C PHE A 40 -30.02 -12.28 19.45
N ALA A 41 -29.07 -11.51 19.99
CA ALA A 41 -27.80 -11.25 19.33
C ALA A 41 -26.90 -12.49 19.32
N GLY A 42 -26.21 -12.73 18.20
CA GLY A 42 -25.25 -13.80 18.05
C GLY A 42 -24.11 -13.46 17.08
N SER A 43 -23.18 -14.40 16.92
CA SER A 43 -22.04 -14.31 16.01
C SER A 43 -21.94 -15.58 15.17
N GLN A 44 -22.05 -15.46 13.85
CA GLN A 44 -21.84 -16.57 12.92
C GLN A 44 -20.39 -17.07 12.99
N ALA A 45 -20.19 -18.38 12.82
CA ALA A 45 -18.86 -18.98 12.72
C ALA A 45 -18.07 -18.54 11.48
N LEU A 46 -16.75 -18.68 11.56
CA LEU A 46 -15.79 -18.52 10.46
C LEU A 46 -15.63 -19.80 9.61
N PHE A 47 -16.46 -20.81 9.87
CA PHE A 47 -16.47 -22.12 9.21
C PHE A 47 -17.92 -22.61 9.01
N GLY A 48 -18.09 -23.62 8.17
CA GLY A 48 -19.42 -24.04 7.70
C GLY A 48 -19.92 -23.18 6.54
N ALA A 49 -21.20 -23.33 6.19
CA ALA A 49 -21.84 -22.43 5.23
C ALA A 49 -22.15 -21.06 5.87
N PRO A 50 -22.10 -19.95 5.11
CA PRO A 50 -22.62 -18.67 5.57
C PRO A 50 -24.16 -18.73 5.69
N LEU A 51 -24.74 -17.92 6.57
CA LEU A 51 -26.18 -17.73 6.62
C LEU A 51 -26.68 -17.04 5.35
N ALA A 52 -27.62 -17.67 4.65
CA ALA A 52 -28.27 -17.10 3.49
C ALA A 52 -29.20 -15.92 3.90
N PRO A 53 -29.53 -14.97 3.01
CA PRO A 53 -30.37 -13.81 3.34
C PRO A 53 -31.77 -14.17 3.87
N GLN A 54 -32.35 -15.28 3.40
CA GLN A 54 -33.62 -15.83 3.89
C GLN A 54 -33.51 -16.56 5.24
N GLY A 55 -32.30 -16.73 5.77
CA GLY A 55 -31.98 -17.46 6.98
C GLY A 55 -32.15 -18.98 6.89
N VAL A 56 -31.95 -19.65 8.04
CA VAL A 56 -32.29 -21.07 8.24
C VAL A 56 -33.35 -21.17 9.34
N ARG A 57 -34.45 -21.88 9.06
CA ARG A 57 -35.60 -22.00 9.96
C ARG A 57 -35.79 -23.44 10.45
N GLY A 58 -36.05 -23.62 11.74
CA GLY A 58 -36.28 -24.95 12.29
C GLY A 58 -36.72 -24.97 13.75
N TYR A 59 -37.16 -26.13 14.21
CA TYR A 59 -37.43 -26.37 15.63
C TYR A 59 -36.11 -26.52 16.40
N LEU A 60 -36.05 -25.93 17.60
CA LEU A 60 -34.86 -25.96 18.44
C LEU A 60 -34.83 -27.24 19.28
N MET A 61 -33.70 -27.94 19.27
CA MET A 61 -33.48 -29.15 20.07
C MET A 61 -32.20 -29.01 20.91
N GLU A 62 -32.23 -29.43 22.17
CA GLU A 62 -31.04 -29.45 23.02
C GLU A 62 -30.18 -30.69 22.73
N ALA A 63 -28.87 -30.51 22.53
CA ALA A 63 -27.94 -31.59 22.20
C ALA A 63 -27.86 -32.65 23.31
N LYS A 64 -27.60 -33.90 22.92
CA LYS A 64 -27.34 -35.02 23.84
C LYS A 64 -26.21 -35.90 23.33
N PRO A 65 -25.04 -35.94 23.99
CA PRO A 65 -24.66 -35.11 25.14
C PRO A 65 -24.68 -33.60 24.81
N ALA A 66 -25.00 -32.77 25.81
CA ALA A 66 -25.19 -31.33 25.64
C ALA A 66 -23.96 -30.58 25.09
N ASN A 67 -22.76 -31.12 25.29
CA ASN A 67 -21.52 -30.55 24.76
C ASN A 67 -21.18 -30.98 23.32
N ALA A 68 -21.89 -31.95 22.73
CA ALA A 68 -21.63 -32.49 21.39
C ALA A 68 -20.17 -32.88 21.08
N CYS A 69 -19.39 -33.29 22.09
CA CYS A 69 -17.99 -33.73 21.91
C CYS A 69 -17.85 -35.20 21.49
N HIS A 70 -18.98 -35.89 21.40
CA HIS A 70 -19.18 -37.23 20.86
C HIS A 70 -20.40 -37.19 19.93
N PRO A 71 -20.66 -38.23 19.10
CA PRO A 71 -21.88 -38.31 18.30
C PRO A 71 -23.14 -38.10 19.14
N ILE A 72 -24.03 -37.23 18.69
CA ILE A 72 -25.24 -36.84 19.41
C ILE A 72 -26.49 -37.53 18.86
N GLU A 73 -27.55 -37.59 19.67
CA GLU A 73 -28.90 -37.92 19.19
C GLU A 73 -29.31 -36.96 18.05
N GLY A 74 -29.71 -37.52 16.91
CA GLY A 74 -30.29 -36.76 15.79
C GLY A 74 -31.74 -36.35 16.05
N PRO A 75 -32.31 -35.46 15.21
CA PRO A 75 -33.71 -35.10 15.33
C PRO A 75 -34.63 -36.31 15.07
N PRO A 76 -35.86 -36.33 15.62
CA PRO A 76 -36.87 -37.29 15.21
C PRO A 76 -37.11 -37.20 13.70
N ARG A 77 -37.49 -38.31 13.07
CA ARG A 77 -37.68 -38.39 11.61
C ARG A 77 -38.52 -37.20 11.11
N PRO A 78 -38.09 -36.51 10.03
CA PRO A 78 -38.85 -35.40 9.49
C PRO A 78 -40.24 -35.88 9.07
N GLY A 79 -41.28 -35.32 9.69
CA GLY A 79 -42.62 -35.35 9.11
C GLY A 79 -42.68 -34.44 7.87
N ASN A 80 -43.82 -34.40 7.20
CA ASN A 80 -44.02 -33.62 5.97
C ASN A 80 -44.05 -32.08 6.18
N GLY A 81 -43.48 -31.57 7.27
CA GLY A 81 -43.37 -30.15 7.59
C GLY A 81 -42.13 -29.51 6.96
N SER A 82 -42.25 -28.26 6.53
CA SER A 82 -41.18 -27.51 5.85
C SER A 82 -40.25 -26.75 6.82
N LEU A 83 -39.95 -27.34 7.99
CA LEU A 83 -39.09 -26.79 9.04
C LEU A 83 -37.97 -27.79 9.34
N GLY A 84 -36.72 -27.31 9.35
CA GLY A 84 -35.57 -28.11 9.69
C GLY A 84 -35.40 -28.34 11.19
N ALA A 85 -34.33 -29.04 11.56
CA ALA A 85 -33.89 -29.19 12.94
C ALA A 85 -32.67 -28.30 13.23
N ILE A 86 -32.73 -27.49 14.29
CA ILE A 86 -31.62 -26.65 14.76
C ILE A 86 -31.22 -27.12 16.15
N VAL A 87 -29.93 -27.42 16.37
CA VAL A 87 -29.44 -27.91 17.66
C VAL A 87 -28.83 -26.80 18.53
N LEU A 88 -29.13 -26.80 19.83
CA LEU A 88 -28.50 -25.98 20.86
C LEU A 88 -27.41 -26.80 21.58
N ILE A 89 -26.16 -26.33 21.55
CA ILE A 89 -24.97 -27.02 22.04
C ILE A 89 -24.27 -26.16 23.11
N ARG A 90 -23.84 -26.78 24.20
CA ARG A 90 -23.03 -26.14 25.26
C ARG A 90 -21.57 -25.94 24.82
N ARG A 91 -20.99 -24.77 25.12
CA ARG A 91 -19.53 -24.51 25.05
C ARG A 91 -18.73 -25.45 25.99
N TYR A 92 -17.40 -25.41 25.83
CA TYR A 92 -16.36 -26.14 26.57
C TYR A 92 -16.29 -27.64 26.25
N ASP A 93 -15.39 -28.34 26.92
CA ASP A 93 -15.03 -29.76 26.74
C ASP A 93 -14.35 -30.13 25.38
N CYS A 94 -14.67 -29.44 24.29
CA CYS A 94 -14.06 -29.63 22.96
C CYS A 94 -14.19 -28.39 22.04
N THR A 95 -13.57 -28.44 20.87
CA THR A 95 -13.51 -27.34 19.87
C THR A 95 -14.85 -27.12 19.15
N PHE A 96 -15.07 -25.90 18.64
CA PHE A 96 -16.34 -25.50 18.00
C PHE A 96 -16.62 -26.25 16.69
N ASP A 97 -15.58 -26.47 15.88
CA ASP A 97 -15.65 -27.21 14.62
C ASP A 97 -16.11 -28.67 14.84
N LEU A 98 -15.56 -29.37 15.84
CA LEU A 98 -15.95 -30.72 16.20
C LEU A 98 -17.41 -30.82 16.65
N LYS A 99 -17.91 -29.86 17.45
CA LYS A 99 -19.31 -29.78 17.89
C LYS A 99 -20.28 -29.70 16.72
N VAL A 100 -20.00 -28.79 15.78
CA VAL A 100 -20.86 -28.56 14.60
C VAL A 100 -20.75 -29.74 13.62
N LEU A 101 -19.58 -30.37 13.51
CA LEU A 101 -19.42 -31.62 12.74
C LEU A 101 -20.26 -32.77 13.32
N HIS A 102 -20.35 -32.91 14.64
CA HIS A 102 -21.21 -33.91 15.28
C HIS A 102 -22.70 -33.60 15.07
N ALA A 103 -23.12 -32.34 15.13
CA ALA A 103 -24.47 -31.91 14.78
C ALA A 103 -24.85 -32.25 13.33
N GLN A 104 -23.98 -31.93 12.37
CA GLN A 104 -24.20 -32.24 10.96
C GLN A 104 -24.30 -33.75 10.70
N ARG A 105 -23.44 -34.56 11.34
CA ARG A 105 -23.49 -36.03 11.24
C ARG A 105 -24.75 -36.63 11.86
N ALA A 106 -25.35 -35.95 12.84
CA ALA A 106 -26.62 -36.33 13.44
C ALA A 106 -27.85 -35.88 12.63
N GLY A 107 -27.68 -35.07 11.57
CA GLY A 107 -28.75 -34.65 10.67
C GLY A 107 -29.44 -33.32 11.02
N PHE A 108 -28.80 -32.46 11.82
CA PHE A 108 -29.27 -31.09 12.04
C PHE A 108 -28.90 -30.18 10.86
N GLU A 109 -29.77 -29.23 10.51
CA GLU A 109 -29.57 -28.27 9.41
C GLU A 109 -28.73 -27.05 9.82
N ALA A 110 -28.71 -26.71 11.10
CA ALA A 110 -27.86 -25.67 11.68
C ALA A 110 -27.57 -25.93 13.16
N ALA A 111 -26.54 -25.28 13.69
CA ALA A 111 -26.15 -25.39 15.10
C ALA A 111 -26.00 -24.02 15.78
N ILE A 112 -26.58 -23.89 16.98
CA ILE A 112 -26.38 -22.78 17.90
C ILE A 112 -25.48 -23.27 19.03
N VAL A 113 -24.30 -22.67 19.19
CA VAL A 113 -23.44 -22.93 20.36
C VAL A 113 -23.65 -21.81 21.36
N HIS A 114 -23.97 -22.15 22.61
CA HIS A 114 -24.14 -21.15 23.65
C HIS A 114 -22.97 -21.09 24.62
N ASN A 115 -22.67 -19.88 25.09
CA ASN A 115 -21.72 -19.63 26.16
C ASN A 115 -22.23 -20.16 27.51
N VAL A 116 -21.34 -20.27 28.50
CA VAL A 116 -21.68 -20.70 29.86
C VAL A 116 -20.96 -19.76 30.84
N HIS A 117 -21.72 -19.26 31.82
CA HIS A 117 -21.33 -18.27 32.83
C HIS A 117 -20.85 -16.92 32.26
N SER A 118 -21.34 -16.55 31.08
CA SER A 118 -21.08 -15.26 30.42
C SER A 118 -22.02 -15.02 29.23
N ASP A 119 -22.36 -13.76 28.96
CA ASP A 119 -23.10 -13.33 27.76
C ASP A 119 -22.18 -12.76 26.66
N GLU A 120 -20.87 -12.79 26.86
CA GLU A 120 -19.89 -12.37 25.85
C GLU A 120 -20.00 -13.25 24.59
N LEU A 121 -20.20 -12.63 23.42
CA LEU A 121 -20.26 -13.32 22.14
C LEU A 121 -18.85 -13.62 21.61
N VAL A 122 -18.54 -14.90 21.43
CA VAL A 122 -17.25 -15.37 20.95
C VAL A 122 -17.32 -15.76 19.48
N LEU A 123 -16.35 -15.30 18.70
CA LEU A 123 -16.22 -15.65 17.28
C LEU A 123 -15.72 -17.09 17.14
N MET A 124 -16.56 -17.98 16.61
CA MET A 124 -16.21 -19.40 16.44
C MET A 124 -15.26 -19.61 15.25
N ALA A 125 -13.98 -19.77 15.55
CA ALA A 125 -12.97 -20.27 14.62
C ALA A 125 -12.87 -21.80 14.67
N HIS A 126 -12.41 -22.41 13.58
CA HIS A 126 -11.95 -23.80 13.54
C HIS A 126 -10.52 -23.91 14.07
N VAL A 127 -10.13 -25.12 14.47
CA VAL A 127 -8.76 -25.47 14.87
C VAL A 127 -8.13 -26.39 13.83
N TYR A 128 -8.92 -27.25 13.19
CA TYR A 128 -8.45 -28.27 12.26
C TYR A 128 -9.02 -28.03 10.85
N GLU A 129 -8.15 -27.78 9.86
CA GLU A 129 -8.57 -27.50 8.48
C GLU A 129 -9.25 -28.71 7.80
N ASP A 130 -8.82 -29.94 8.11
CA ASP A 130 -9.46 -31.18 7.61
C ASP A 130 -10.87 -31.39 8.20
N VAL A 131 -11.13 -30.86 9.40
CA VAL A 131 -12.48 -30.81 9.99
C VAL A 131 -13.30 -29.71 9.32
N ARG A 132 -12.74 -28.49 9.22
CA ARG A 132 -13.37 -27.31 8.62
C ARG A 132 -13.97 -27.61 7.25
N HIS A 133 -13.19 -28.23 6.34
CA HIS A 133 -13.63 -28.55 4.99
C HIS A 133 -14.79 -29.56 4.90
N ARG A 134 -15.16 -30.20 6.02
CA ARG A 134 -16.25 -31.18 6.09
C ARG A 134 -17.54 -30.60 6.67
N ILE A 135 -17.51 -29.36 7.17
CA ILE A 135 -18.67 -28.68 7.74
C ILE A 135 -19.36 -27.87 6.63
N THR A 136 -20.63 -28.17 6.40
CA THR A 136 -21.48 -27.56 5.37
C THR A 136 -22.74 -26.90 5.95
N ILE A 137 -23.05 -27.13 7.23
CA ILE A 137 -24.15 -26.42 7.91
C ILE A 137 -23.66 -25.07 8.45
N PRO A 138 -24.51 -24.02 8.50
CA PRO A 138 -24.20 -22.79 9.20
C PRO A 138 -24.25 -23.00 10.72
N SER A 139 -23.50 -22.17 11.45
CA SER A 139 -23.56 -22.14 12.92
C SER A 139 -23.38 -20.75 13.51
N VAL A 140 -24.02 -20.53 14.65
CA VAL A 140 -24.09 -19.24 15.37
C VAL A 140 -23.74 -19.43 16.84
N PHE A 141 -23.01 -18.47 17.41
CA PHE A 141 -22.71 -18.40 18.84
C PHE A 141 -23.63 -17.41 19.55
N VAL A 142 -24.10 -17.74 20.76
CA VAL A 142 -24.96 -16.87 21.59
C VAL A 142 -24.50 -16.83 23.06
N GLY A 143 -24.94 -15.79 23.79
CA GLY A 143 -24.74 -15.67 25.24
C GLY A 143 -25.48 -16.74 26.06
N GLU A 144 -25.15 -16.84 27.36
CA GLU A 144 -25.81 -17.78 28.26
C GLU A 144 -27.28 -17.40 28.53
N ALA A 145 -27.59 -16.13 28.81
CA ALA A 145 -28.96 -15.67 29.07
C ALA A 145 -29.87 -15.91 27.85
N ALA A 146 -29.38 -15.56 26.65
CA ALA A 146 -30.07 -15.88 25.39
C ALA A 146 -30.36 -17.39 25.25
N SER A 147 -29.45 -18.27 25.68
CA SER A 147 -29.70 -19.72 25.69
C SER A 147 -30.73 -20.19 26.72
N GLN A 148 -30.85 -19.47 27.84
CA GLN A 148 -31.88 -19.74 28.85
C GLN A 148 -33.25 -19.29 28.33
N ASP A 149 -33.35 -18.11 27.74
CA ASP A 149 -34.58 -17.60 27.13
C ASP A 149 -35.04 -18.47 25.95
N LEU A 150 -34.13 -18.89 25.06
CA LEU A 150 -34.41 -19.85 23.99
C LEU A 150 -35.00 -21.16 24.54
N ARG A 151 -34.45 -21.70 25.64
CA ARG A 151 -34.98 -22.90 26.31
C ARG A 151 -36.36 -22.66 26.93
N VAL A 152 -36.65 -21.46 27.46
CA VAL A 152 -37.96 -21.14 28.03
C VAL A 152 -39.00 -20.98 26.93
N LEU A 153 -38.75 -20.14 25.93
CA LEU A 153 -39.72 -19.83 24.86
C LEU A 153 -40.17 -21.08 24.09
N VAL A 154 -39.24 -21.97 23.72
CA VAL A 154 -39.54 -23.21 22.98
C VAL A 154 -40.20 -24.28 23.88
N ARG A 155 -40.08 -24.19 25.22
CA ARG A 155 -40.86 -25.01 26.16
C ARG A 155 -42.28 -24.48 26.35
N CYS A 156 -42.49 -23.17 26.23
CA CYS A 156 -43.78 -22.52 26.39
C CYS A 156 -44.70 -22.69 25.15
N ASP A 157 -44.18 -22.50 23.94
CA ASP A 157 -44.91 -22.79 22.69
C ASP A 157 -44.20 -23.91 21.91
N LYS A 158 -44.83 -25.09 21.85
CA LYS A 158 -44.31 -26.28 21.15
C LYS A 158 -44.31 -26.16 19.63
N LEU A 159 -44.97 -25.15 19.07
CA LEU A 159 -45.00 -24.85 17.64
C LEU A 159 -44.05 -23.68 17.28
N ALA A 160 -43.44 -23.03 18.28
CA ALA A 160 -42.44 -22.01 18.06
C ALA A 160 -41.20 -22.58 17.37
N HIS A 161 -40.61 -21.76 16.50
CA HIS A 161 -39.42 -22.13 15.73
C HIS A 161 -38.39 -21.01 15.77
N VAL A 162 -37.14 -21.39 15.54
CA VAL A 162 -36.00 -20.48 15.47
C VAL A 162 -35.66 -20.22 14.01
N LEU A 163 -35.33 -18.97 13.71
CA LEU A 163 -34.87 -18.47 12.42
C LEU A 163 -33.51 -17.80 12.62
N LEU A 164 -32.47 -18.40 12.06
CA LEU A 164 -31.11 -17.86 12.05
C LEU A 164 -30.93 -16.94 10.86
N LEU A 165 -30.72 -15.65 11.12
CA LEU A 165 -30.52 -14.61 10.11
C LEU A 165 -29.09 -14.05 10.20
N PRO A 166 -28.46 -13.66 9.09
CA PRO A 166 -27.28 -12.81 9.17
C PRO A 166 -27.66 -11.43 9.71
N ASP A 167 -26.85 -10.83 10.58
CA ASP A 167 -27.00 -9.41 11.02
C ASP A 167 -26.31 -8.47 10.02
N TYR A 168 -26.55 -8.74 8.73
CA TYR A 168 -26.44 -7.75 7.69
C TYR A 168 -27.86 -7.20 7.52
N LEU A 169 -28.06 -5.88 7.66
CA LEU A 169 -29.33 -5.29 7.25
C LEU A 169 -29.60 -5.72 5.80
N PRO A 170 -30.81 -6.23 5.48
CA PRO A 170 -31.17 -6.54 4.11
C PRO A 170 -31.38 -5.22 3.36
N CYS A 171 -30.28 -4.63 2.88
CA CYS A 171 -30.27 -3.59 1.87
C CYS A 171 -30.16 -4.25 0.49
N PRO A 172 -31.22 -4.28 -0.33
CA PRO A 172 -31.17 -4.84 -1.68
C PRO A 172 -30.53 -3.88 -2.71
N GLU A 173 -30.02 -2.73 -2.24
CA GLU A 173 -29.59 -1.59 -3.06
C GLU A 173 -28.12 -1.21 -2.76
N PRO A 174 -27.37 -0.69 -3.75
CA PRO A 174 -25.91 -0.58 -3.69
C PRO A 174 -25.35 0.47 -2.71
N ASP A 175 -26.20 1.30 -2.09
CA ASP A 175 -25.78 2.49 -1.36
C ASP A 175 -25.51 2.27 0.15
N CYS A 176 -25.87 1.10 0.72
CA CYS A 176 -25.79 0.84 2.17
C CYS A 176 -24.37 0.67 2.76
N HIS A 177 -23.32 1.03 2.02
CA HIS A 177 -21.99 1.26 2.59
C HIS A 177 -21.56 2.74 2.46
N PRO A 178 -22.33 3.71 2.98
CA PRO A 178 -22.07 5.14 2.77
C PRO A 178 -20.70 5.57 3.30
N LEU A 179 -20.18 4.93 4.36
CA LEU A 179 -18.84 5.19 4.88
C LEU A 179 -17.71 4.70 3.95
N LEU A 180 -17.84 3.53 3.32
CA LEU A 180 -16.84 3.02 2.37
C LEU A 180 -16.95 3.75 1.02
N ALA A 181 -18.17 4.03 0.56
CA ALA A 181 -18.42 4.82 -0.63
C ALA A 181 -17.88 6.26 -0.47
N ALA A 182 -18.19 6.95 0.63
CA ALA A 182 -17.64 8.27 0.93
C ALA A 182 -16.11 8.25 1.08
N SER A 183 -15.54 7.23 1.73
CA SER A 183 -14.08 7.06 1.83
C SER A 183 -13.42 6.91 0.45
N TRP A 184 -14.02 6.12 -0.45
CA TRP A 184 -13.53 5.90 -1.82
C TRP A 184 -13.68 7.14 -2.71
N VAL A 185 -14.82 7.85 -2.63
CA VAL A 185 -15.07 9.11 -3.34
C VAL A 185 -14.12 10.21 -2.84
N LEU A 186 -13.95 10.35 -1.52
CA LEU A 186 -13.02 11.30 -0.91
C LEU A 186 -11.56 10.99 -1.30
N GLY A 187 -11.18 9.70 -1.29
CA GLY A 187 -9.86 9.25 -1.74
C GLY A 187 -9.60 9.59 -3.21
N ARG A 188 -10.58 9.39 -4.09
CA ARG A 188 -10.49 9.80 -5.51
C ARG A 188 -10.41 11.31 -5.67
N ALA A 189 -11.21 12.09 -4.95
CA ALA A 189 -11.17 13.55 -4.99
C ALA A 189 -9.80 14.09 -4.53
N LEU A 190 -9.25 13.58 -3.42
CA LEU A 190 -7.93 13.96 -2.92
C LEU A 190 -6.80 13.56 -3.89
N ALA A 191 -6.88 12.39 -4.52
CA ALA A 191 -5.92 11.97 -5.55
C ALA A 191 -5.95 12.88 -6.79
N LEU A 192 -7.14 13.26 -7.26
CA LEU A 192 -7.30 14.20 -8.37
C LEU A 192 -6.74 15.58 -8.01
N LEU A 193 -7.09 16.13 -6.85
CA LEU A 193 -6.56 17.42 -6.36
C LEU A 193 -5.03 17.41 -6.22
N ALA A 194 -4.45 16.32 -5.69
CA ALA A 194 -3.00 16.16 -5.60
C ALA A 194 -2.33 16.09 -6.98
N SER A 195 -2.94 15.39 -7.95
CA SER A 195 -2.43 15.32 -9.33
C SER A 195 -2.51 16.67 -10.04
N ALA A 196 -3.62 17.40 -9.90
CA ALA A 196 -3.80 18.74 -10.43
C ALA A 196 -2.79 19.72 -9.81
N ALA A 197 -2.61 19.70 -8.49
CA ALA A 197 -1.61 20.52 -7.81
C ALA A 197 -0.17 20.19 -8.26
N PHE A 198 0.14 18.94 -8.58
CA PHE A 198 1.45 18.54 -9.13
C PHE A 198 1.64 19.04 -10.57
N VAL A 199 0.63 18.94 -11.43
CA VAL A 199 0.64 19.47 -12.79
C VAL A 199 0.76 20.99 -12.78
N LEU A 200 -0.06 21.69 -11.98
CA LEU A 200 0.01 23.14 -11.80
C LEU A 200 1.39 23.59 -11.28
N ARG A 201 1.98 22.87 -10.32
CA ARG A 201 3.35 23.15 -9.85
C ARG A 201 4.43 22.91 -10.93
N ARG A 202 4.24 21.96 -11.85
CA ARG A 202 5.13 21.77 -13.02
C ARG A 202 4.94 22.89 -14.05
N LEU A 203 3.71 23.22 -14.40
CA LEU A 203 3.39 24.31 -15.32
C LEU A 203 3.89 25.65 -14.78
N TRP A 204 3.69 25.95 -13.50
CA TRP A 204 4.21 27.16 -12.86
C TRP A 204 5.74 27.23 -12.91
N ARG A 205 6.45 26.14 -12.59
CA ARG A 205 7.92 26.08 -12.72
C ARG A 205 8.40 26.29 -14.16
N TRP A 206 7.67 25.77 -15.15
CA TRP A 206 8.00 25.93 -16.56
C TRP A 206 7.73 27.35 -17.07
N LEU A 207 6.59 27.95 -16.71
CA LEU A 207 6.27 29.35 -16.99
C LEU A 207 7.29 30.30 -16.33
N TRP A 208 7.63 30.05 -15.06
CA TRP A 208 8.63 30.84 -14.33
C TRP A 208 10.02 30.71 -14.96
N ALA A 209 10.42 29.51 -15.39
CA ALA A 209 11.66 29.30 -16.13
C ALA A 209 11.67 30.02 -17.50
N ARG A 210 10.56 30.01 -18.25
CA ARG A 210 10.43 30.77 -19.50
C ARG A 210 10.52 32.28 -19.28
N TRP A 211 9.78 32.80 -18.31
CA TRP A 211 9.76 34.23 -17.96
C TRP A 211 11.13 34.74 -17.49
N HIS A 212 11.88 33.92 -16.73
CA HIS A 212 13.26 34.24 -16.38
C HIS A 212 14.22 34.13 -17.57
N ALA A 213 14.03 33.16 -18.48
CA ALA A 213 14.84 33.07 -19.71
C ALA A 213 14.64 34.27 -20.64
N GLU A 214 13.40 34.70 -20.84
CA GLU A 214 13.04 35.88 -21.64
C GLU A 214 13.72 37.15 -21.05
N ARG A 215 13.70 37.33 -19.72
CA ARG A 215 14.40 38.43 -19.03
C ARG A 215 15.93 38.38 -19.07
N THR A 216 16.55 37.19 -19.20
CA THR A 216 18.01 37.09 -19.38
C THR A 216 18.47 37.37 -20.81
N VAL A 217 17.61 37.17 -21.82
CA VAL A 217 17.93 37.53 -23.21
C VAL A 217 17.97 39.05 -23.39
N GLU A 218 16.99 39.76 -22.84
CA GLU A 218 16.90 41.23 -22.93
C GLU A 218 18.07 41.94 -22.24
N THR A 219 18.54 41.43 -21.11
CA THR A 219 19.66 42.00 -20.36
C THR A 219 21.04 41.73 -20.98
N GLN A 220 21.23 40.61 -21.68
CA GLN A 220 22.51 40.30 -22.33
C GLN A 220 22.71 41.06 -23.67
N ALA A 221 21.63 41.52 -24.31
CA ALA A 221 21.69 42.18 -25.62
C ALA A 221 22.33 43.59 -25.61
N CYS A 222 22.43 44.25 -24.45
CA CYS A 222 22.89 45.65 -24.35
C CYS A 222 24.33 45.79 -23.81
N GLN A 223 24.87 44.79 -23.09
CA GLN A 223 26.15 44.91 -22.38
C GLN A 223 27.43 44.77 -23.25
N LYS A 224 27.45 45.34 -24.47
CA LYS A 224 28.72 45.72 -25.14
C LYS A 224 28.60 46.72 -26.31
N ALA A 225 27.71 47.71 -26.20
CA ALA A 225 27.71 48.84 -27.13
C ALA A 225 28.73 49.93 -26.70
N GLN A 226 30.00 49.80 -27.11
CA GLN A 226 30.89 50.97 -27.11
C GLN A 226 30.49 51.90 -28.26
N VAL A 227 29.97 53.07 -27.92
CA VAL A 227 29.69 54.12 -28.91
C VAL A 227 31.01 54.74 -29.35
N CYS A 228 31.43 54.44 -30.57
CA CYS A 228 32.60 55.03 -31.21
C CYS A 228 32.19 55.71 -32.52
N THR A 229 32.01 57.02 -32.47
CA THR A 229 31.87 57.85 -33.67
C THR A 229 33.23 58.03 -34.34
N PHE A 230 33.40 57.52 -35.55
CA PHE A 230 34.51 57.93 -36.42
C PHE A 230 34.09 57.98 -37.89
N THR A 231 34.84 58.72 -38.68
CA THR A 231 34.39 59.27 -39.97
C THR A 231 35.06 58.62 -41.18
N ARG A 232 34.37 58.69 -42.32
CA ARG A 232 34.93 58.62 -43.69
C ARG A 232 35.54 57.24 -44.05
N HIS A 233 34.89 56.37 -44.83
CA HIS A 233 34.13 56.62 -46.05
C HIS A 233 32.97 55.60 -46.23
N SER A 234 32.01 55.93 -47.10
CA SER A 234 30.78 55.19 -47.43
C SER A 234 29.80 54.95 -46.26
N ASN A 235 28.64 55.61 -46.33
CA ASN A 235 27.47 55.35 -45.46
C ASN A 235 26.63 54.17 -45.99
N LEU A 236 27.27 53.23 -46.70
CA LEU A 236 26.62 52.18 -47.50
C LEU A 236 27.03 50.79 -46.99
N CYS A 237 26.08 49.87 -46.90
CA CYS A 237 26.39 48.49 -46.54
C CYS A 237 26.93 47.73 -47.75
N ALA A 238 28.24 47.42 -47.79
CA ALA A 238 28.89 46.74 -48.91
C ALA A 238 28.47 45.25 -49.15
N VAL A 239 27.32 44.82 -48.65
CA VAL A 239 26.69 43.50 -48.90
C VAL A 239 25.30 43.63 -49.56
N CYS A 240 24.55 44.70 -49.29
CA CYS A 240 23.25 44.98 -49.94
C CYS A 240 23.24 46.27 -50.79
N LEU A 241 24.24 47.14 -50.61
CA LEU A 241 24.48 48.42 -51.28
C LEU A 241 23.51 49.55 -50.90
N ASP A 242 22.68 49.35 -49.88
CA ASP A 242 21.78 50.37 -49.30
C ASP A 242 22.52 51.31 -48.33
N GLU A 243 21.97 52.52 -48.13
CA GLU A 243 22.42 53.47 -47.11
C GLU A 243 21.99 53.07 -45.68
N TYR A 244 22.67 53.59 -44.67
CA TYR A 244 22.37 53.36 -43.25
C TYR A 244 21.33 54.35 -42.72
N GLU A 245 20.15 53.88 -42.30
CA GLU A 245 19.08 54.73 -41.74
C GLU A 245 19.13 54.87 -40.21
N GLU A 246 18.43 55.87 -39.65
CA GLU A 246 18.34 56.06 -38.20
C GLU A 246 17.54 54.93 -37.52
N GLY A 247 18.22 54.16 -36.67
CA GLY A 247 17.66 52.98 -36.00
C GLY A 247 18.19 51.64 -36.54
N ASP A 248 19.01 51.66 -37.61
CA ASP A 248 19.52 50.43 -38.19
C ASP A 248 20.54 49.70 -37.31
N ARG A 249 20.49 48.37 -37.34
CA ARG A 249 21.34 47.53 -36.47
C ARG A 249 22.65 47.21 -37.18
N LEU A 250 23.67 48.04 -36.96
CA LEU A 250 25.00 47.88 -37.55
C LEU A 250 25.93 46.98 -36.73
N LYS A 251 26.89 46.35 -37.41
CA LYS A 251 27.90 45.44 -36.86
C LYS A 251 29.26 45.79 -37.44
N ILE A 252 30.25 46.01 -36.57
CA ILE A 252 31.63 46.32 -36.96
C ILE A 252 32.48 45.05 -36.78
N LEU A 253 33.25 44.68 -37.80
CA LEU A 253 34.17 43.54 -37.73
C LEU A 253 35.51 43.96 -37.10
N PRO A 254 36.35 43.00 -36.63
CA PRO A 254 37.69 43.31 -36.10
C PRO A 254 38.60 44.08 -37.07
N CYS A 255 38.33 43.99 -38.37
CA CYS A 255 38.96 44.75 -39.44
C CYS A 255 38.31 46.13 -39.70
N ALA A 256 37.64 46.71 -38.71
CA ALA A 256 36.94 48.02 -38.70
C ALA A 256 35.82 48.24 -39.76
N HIS A 257 35.52 47.28 -40.63
CA HIS A 257 34.46 47.39 -41.63
C HIS A 257 33.06 47.24 -41.02
N THR A 258 32.12 48.10 -41.44
CA THR A 258 30.74 48.17 -40.96
C THR A 258 29.76 47.51 -41.94
N TYR A 259 28.71 46.88 -41.39
CA TYR A 259 27.63 46.24 -42.16
C TYR A 259 26.31 46.22 -41.37
N HIS A 260 25.17 46.11 -42.04
CA HIS A 260 23.93 45.67 -41.39
C HIS A 260 24.11 44.28 -40.76
N CYS A 261 23.68 44.11 -39.49
CA CYS A 261 23.71 42.83 -38.77
C CYS A 261 23.12 41.69 -39.62
N LYS A 262 21.92 41.92 -40.18
CA LYS A 262 21.20 40.95 -41.03
C LYS A 262 22.07 40.47 -42.20
N CYS A 263 22.72 41.40 -42.90
CA CYS A 263 23.48 41.13 -44.13
C CYS A 263 24.78 40.38 -43.84
N ILE A 264 25.54 40.79 -42.83
CA ILE A 264 26.81 40.12 -42.50
C ILE A 264 26.61 38.77 -41.81
N ASP A 265 25.54 38.60 -41.03
CA ASP A 265 25.22 37.30 -40.42
C ASP A 265 24.65 36.32 -41.46
N LEU A 266 23.91 36.78 -42.48
CA LEU A 266 23.60 35.99 -43.67
C LEU A 266 24.84 35.60 -44.47
N TRP A 267 25.81 36.50 -44.64
CA TRP A 267 27.08 36.24 -45.31
C TRP A 267 27.87 35.13 -44.59
N PHE A 268 28.04 35.24 -43.26
CA PHE A 268 28.70 34.22 -42.45
C PHE A 268 27.93 32.90 -42.33
N SER A 269 26.62 32.90 -42.55
CA SER A 269 25.79 31.67 -42.55
C SER A 269 25.81 30.94 -43.90
N ARG A 270 26.16 31.63 -44.99
CA ARG A 270 26.24 31.06 -46.36
C ARG A 270 27.67 30.74 -46.80
N GLY A 271 28.67 31.46 -46.29
CA GLY A 271 30.08 31.25 -46.62
C GLY A 271 30.76 30.24 -45.69
N ALA A 272 31.52 29.30 -46.26
CA ALA A 272 32.29 28.28 -45.51
C ALA A 272 33.44 28.84 -44.64
N ARG A 273 33.64 30.17 -44.60
CA ARG A 273 34.63 30.84 -43.74
C ARG A 273 34.04 32.17 -43.26
N ARG A 274 34.16 32.46 -41.96
CA ARG A 274 33.78 33.76 -41.36
C ARG A 274 34.83 34.83 -41.71
N ALA A 275 34.79 35.32 -42.94
CA ALA A 275 35.73 36.31 -43.47
C ALA A 275 35.01 37.58 -43.96
N CYS A 276 35.63 38.73 -43.73
CA CYS A 276 35.12 40.04 -44.14
C CYS A 276 34.88 40.10 -45.66
N PRO A 277 33.69 40.54 -46.15
CA PRO A 277 33.42 40.69 -47.58
C PRO A 277 34.44 41.56 -48.33
N VAL A 278 34.92 42.64 -47.68
CA VAL A 278 35.78 43.65 -48.31
C VAL A 278 37.26 43.26 -48.25
N CYS A 279 37.82 43.05 -47.05
CA CYS A 279 39.25 42.76 -46.89
C CYS A 279 39.61 41.27 -46.78
N LYS A 280 38.64 40.36 -46.81
CA LYS A 280 38.81 38.88 -46.72
C LYS A 280 39.49 38.37 -45.44
N GLN A 281 39.75 39.24 -44.47
CA GLN A 281 40.35 38.89 -43.18
C GLN A 281 39.39 38.01 -42.34
N SER A 282 39.94 37.00 -41.68
CA SER A 282 39.18 36.10 -40.81
C SER A 282 38.68 36.82 -39.56
N VAL A 283 37.47 36.45 -39.11
CA VAL A 283 36.82 36.94 -37.89
C VAL A 283 36.94 35.91 -36.74
N ALA A 284 37.67 34.82 -36.94
CA ALA A 284 37.92 33.81 -35.92
C ALA A 284 38.91 34.30 -34.85
N GLY A 285 38.49 34.29 -33.58
CA GLY A 285 39.33 34.48 -32.41
C GLY A 285 38.96 33.45 -31.34
N THR A 286 39.99 32.87 -30.70
CA THR A 286 39.92 31.92 -29.57
C THR A 286 39.06 30.66 -29.76
N GLU A 287 39.71 29.63 -30.33
CA GLU A 287 39.77 28.25 -29.79
C GLU A 287 38.48 27.40 -29.68
N ASP A 288 38.13 26.75 -30.80
CA ASP A 288 37.50 25.41 -30.80
C ASP A 288 38.59 24.32 -30.92
N GLY A 289 38.39 23.15 -30.29
CA GLY A 289 39.36 22.03 -30.28
C GLY A 289 38.94 20.82 -31.13
N SER A 290 39.88 20.25 -31.89
CA SER A 290 39.76 19.05 -32.76
C SER A 290 41.18 18.69 -33.25
N ASP A 291 41.69 17.44 -33.28
CA ASP A 291 41.20 16.13 -32.83
C ASP A 291 42.43 15.18 -32.62
N SER A 292 42.20 13.97 -32.08
CA SER A 292 42.92 12.70 -32.34
C SER A 292 44.28 12.38 -31.69
N THR A 293 44.21 11.44 -30.72
CA THR A 293 45.04 10.21 -30.54
C THR A 293 46.58 10.27 -30.38
N ALA A 294 47.08 9.78 -29.22
CA ALA A 294 48.03 8.65 -29.12
C ALA A 294 48.23 8.18 -27.66
N ASP A 295 48.79 6.98 -27.46
CA ASP A 295 48.95 6.23 -26.20
C ASP A 295 49.95 6.82 -25.16
N SER A 296 49.80 6.47 -23.88
CA SER A 296 50.66 5.48 -23.19
C SER A 296 50.46 5.42 -21.65
N PHE A 297 51.23 4.56 -20.96
CA PHE A 297 51.19 4.21 -19.52
C PHE A 297 52.16 5.04 -18.64
N GLY A 298 51.93 5.02 -17.32
CA GLY A 298 52.82 5.51 -16.23
C GLY A 298 52.05 6.44 -15.27
N ASP A 299 51.73 6.07 -14.02
CA ASP A 299 52.49 5.73 -12.79
C ASP A 299 52.86 6.93 -11.88
N GLU A 300 52.74 6.66 -10.56
CA GLU A 300 53.19 7.36 -9.33
C GLU A 300 53.33 8.91 -9.30
N ASP A 301 52.50 9.65 -8.57
CA ASP A 301 52.55 10.00 -7.11
C ASP A 301 53.26 11.37 -6.84
N PRO A 302 53.66 11.81 -5.62
CA PRO A 302 52.93 12.92 -5.01
C PRO A 302 53.71 14.24 -4.81
N SER A 303 53.06 15.37 -5.12
CA SER A 303 53.37 16.69 -4.53
C SER A 303 52.17 17.65 -4.57
N LEU A 304 52.04 18.50 -3.55
CA LEU A 304 50.96 19.50 -3.35
C LEU A 304 51.38 20.89 -3.89
N PRO A 305 50.48 21.91 -3.96
CA PRO A 305 49.04 21.96 -3.69
C PRO A 305 48.19 22.54 -4.85
N GLY A 306 46.87 22.68 -4.68
CA GLY A 306 46.16 23.85 -5.27
C GLY A 306 44.87 23.68 -6.07
N ARG A 307 44.26 22.48 -6.19
CA ARG A 307 42.91 22.36 -6.79
C ARG A 307 41.93 21.64 -5.85
N ARG A 308 40.79 22.27 -5.55
CA ARG A 308 39.66 21.64 -4.85
C ARG A 308 38.92 20.72 -5.82
N PRO A 309 38.81 19.40 -5.55
CA PRO A 309 38.11 18.50 -6.46
C PRO A 309 36.59 18.73 -6.44
N PRO A 310 35.88 18.52 -7.56
CA PRO A 310 34.43 18.68 -7.63
C PRO A 310 33.70 17.66 -6.75
N VAL A 311 32.48 18.01 -6.31
CA VAL A 311 31.71 17.27 -5.28
C VAL A 311 31.53 15.78 -5.60
N TRP A 312 31.41 15.40 -6.87
CA TRP A 312 31.26 14.00 -7.28
C TRP A 312 32.51 13.15 -6.95
N ALA A 313 33.71 13.72 -7.02
CA ALA A 313 34.95 13.01 -6.69
C ALA A 313 35.10 12.78 -5.17
N ILE A 314 34.56 13.70 -4.36
CA ILE A 314 34.44 13.55 -2.90
C ILE A 314 33.46 12.41 -2.57
N GLN A 315 32.31 12.37 -3.26
CA GLN A 315 31.33 11.27 -3.10
C GLN A 315 31.87 9.91 -3.56
N ALA A 316 32.74 9.87 -4.58
CA ALA A 316 33.44 8.66 -5.00
C ALA A 316 34.39 8.14 -3.90
N ARG A 317 35.30 8.98 -3.40
CA ARG A 317 36.23 8.60 -2.31
C ARG A 317 35.51 8.15 -1.04
N LEU A 318 34.39 8.79 -0.69
CA LEU A 318 33.56 8.38 0.46
C LEU A 318 32.83 7.04 0.25
N ARG A 319 32.58 6.62 -0.99
CA ARG A 319 32.04 5.27 -1.29
C ARG A 319 33.11 4.20 -1.17
N SER A 320 34.30 4.39 -1.72
CA SER A 320 35.42 3.43 -1.59
C SER A 320 35.79 3.22 -0.12
N ARG A 321 36.01 4.31 0.62
CA ARG A 321 36.37 4.23 2.05
C ARG A 321 35.31 3.57 2.93
N ARG A 322 34.04 3.62 2.52
CA ARG A 322 32.94 2.90 3.20
C ARG A 322 32.94 1.41 2.90
N LEU A 323 33.39 0.98 1.71
CA LEU A 323 33.54 -0.43 1.37
C LEU A 323 34.77 -1.04 2.06
N GLU A 324 35.89 -0.31 2.10
CA GLU A 324 37.11 -0.68 2.85
C GLU A 324 36.81 -0.92 4.34
N LEU A 325 36.12 0.03 4.99
CA LEU A 325 35.74 -0.10 6.41
C LEU A 325 34.72 -1.22 6.66
N LEU A 326 33.92 -1.62 5.67
CA LEU A 326 33.03 -2.79 5.79
C LEU A 326 33.78 -4.11 5.58
N ALA A 327 34.83 -4.14 4.74
CA ALA A 327 35.71 -5.30 4.58
C ALA A 327 36.58 -5.53 5.84
N GLN A 328 37.08 -4.46 6.46
CA GLN A 328 37.91 -4.51 7.67
C GLN A 328 37.11 -4.78 8.96
N ALA A 329 35.77 -4.65 8.94
CA ALA A 329 34.90 -4.87 10.09
C ALA A 329 34.45 -6.34 10.30
N SER A 330 35.05 -7.30 9.58
CA SER A 330 34.80 -8.74 9.80
C SER A 330 35.89 -9.35 10.72
N PRO A 331 35.60 -9.67 11.99
CA PRO A 331 36.55 -10.37 12.85
C PRO A 331 36.75 -11.82 12.38
N ALA A 332 37.98 -12.18 12.03
CA ALA A 332 38.32 -13.50 11.53
C ALA A 332 38.29 -14.57 12.65
N ARG A 333 37.82 -15.78 12.30
CA ARG A 333 37.91 -16.98 13.15
C ARG A 333 39.35 -17.53 13.20
N HIS A 334 39.87 -17.80 14.40
CA HIS A 334 40.81 -18.88 14.78
C HIS A 334 40.80 -18.89 16.34
N HIS A 335 40.96 -19.97 17.12
CA HIS A 335 41.15 -21.44 16.97
C HIS A 335 40.91 -22.09 18.38
N ARG A 336 40.92 -23.41 18.70
CA ARG A 336 41.18 -24.70 18.01
C ARG A 336 40.56 -25.86 18.84
N GLY A 337 39.68 -26.71 18.26
CA GLY A 337 39.22 -27.99 18.88
C GLY A 337 38.38 -27.87 20.16
N ALA A 338 37.95 -28.97 20.83
CA ALA A 338 37.70 -30.36 20.41
C ALA A 338 36.98 -31.14 21.54
N THR A 339 36.24 -32.23 21.24
CA THR A 339 35.71 -33.26 22.20
C THR A 339 34.71 -32.77 23.29
N SER A 340 33.85 -33.56 23.97
CA SER A 340 33.24 -34.89 23.71
C SER A 340 32.19 -35.26 24.80
N LEU A 341 31.14 -36.03 24.45
CA LEU A 341 30.32 -36.93 25.31
C LEU A 341 29.51 -36.37 26.53
N GLY A 342 28.50 -37.14 26.98
CA GLY A 342 27.63 -36.87 28.15
C GLY A 342 26.36 -36.05 27.83
N THR A 343 25.10 -36.36 28.21
CA THR A 343 24.53 -37.31 29.23
C THR A 343 24.98 -36.93 30.66
N VAL A 344 24.14 -36.85 31.71
CA VAL A 344 22.98 -37.68 32.15
C VAL A 344 21.89 -36.81 32.89
N GLU A 345 20.79 -37.41 33.38
CA GLU A 345 19.66 -36.97 34.26
C GLU A 345 19.75 -35.65 35.08
N ALA A 346 18.67 -34.92 35.45
CA ALA A 346 17.29 -35.22 35.86
C ALA A 346 17.09 -35.60 37.36
N GLU A 347 15.91 -35.28 37.92
CA GLU A 347 15.51 -35.45 39.34
C GLU A 347 16.36 -34.64 40.38
N ALA A 348 15.94 -34.37 41.63
CA ALA A 348 14.62 -34.13 42.26
C ALA A 348 14.91 -33.30 43.57
N SER A 349 13.98 -32.91 44.46
CA SER A 349 12.55 -33.20 44.65
C SER A 349 11.84 -32.00 45.33
N SER A 350 10.58 -32.21 45.78
CA SER A 350 9.87 -31.43 46.80
C SER A 350 9.50 -32.33 47.97
N GLU A 351 9.39 -31.82 49.20
CA GLU A 351 8.33 -32.22 50.16
C GLU A 351 8.31 -31.34 51.43
N GLY A 352 7.19 -31.33 52.17
CA GLY A 352 7.11 -30.61 53.44
C GLY A 352 5.72 -30.34 54.02
N SER A 353 4.95 -31.36 54.39
CA SER A 353 4.03 -31.36 55.57
C SER A 353 3.14 -32.62 55.66
N PRO A 354 3.23 -33.39 56.75
CA PRO A 354 2.12 -34.16 57.30
C PRO A 354 1.42 -33.38 58.45
N GLY A 355 0.25 -33.84 58.88
CA GLY A 355 -0.46 -33.33 60.06
C GLY A 355 -1.24 -34.43 60.77
N ALA A 356 -2.02 -34.03 61.79
CA ALA A 356 -2.79 -34.89 62.72
C ALA A 356 -1.91 -35.71 63.72
N PRO A 357 -2.46 -36.17 64.87
CA PRO A 357 -3.82 -35.96 65.38
C PRO A 357 -4.07 -34.58 65.99
#